data_AF-A0AAD3G629-F1
#
_entry.id   AF-A0AAD3G629-F1
#
_cell.length_a   1.000
_cell.length_b   1.000
_cell.length_c   1.000
_cell.angle_alpha   90.00
_cell.angle_beta   90.00
_cell.angle_gamma   90.00
#
_symmetry.space_group_name_H-M   'P 1'
#
loop_
_entity.id
_entity.type
_entity.pdbx_description
1 polymer ?
#
loop_
_entity_poly.entity_id
_entity_poly.type
_entity_poly.pdbx_seq_one_letter_code
_entity_poly.pdbx_strand_id
1 'polypeptide(L)'
;MYTSGGELPGRVQYHRFGPKCSLDKLIQTMPHIAYKVSDLDQAIKDKNILLKPYFPIEGFRVAIIEENGAIIEFIETDLSDEEIWDKPNLKNSILYPS
;
A
#
# COMPACT_ATOMS: atom_id res chain seq x y z
N MET A 1 -9.60 -7.07 -3.28
CA MET A 1 -8.22 -7.28 -2.81
C MET A 1 -8.19 -8.61 -2.07
N TYR A 2 -7.12 -9.38 -2.18
CA TYR A 2 -6.94 -10.63 -1.46
C TYR A 2 -5.49 -10.71 -0.99
N THR A 3 -5.23 -11.00 0.27
CA THR A 3 -3.88 -11.18 0.80
C THR A 3 -3.68 -12.65 1.15
N SER A 4 -2.57 -13.25 0.71
CA SER A 4 -2.21 -14.61 1.07
C SER A 4 -1.96 -14.73 2.58
N GLY A 5 -2.18 -15.92 3.14
CA GLY A 5 -1.68 -16.25 4.47
C GLY A 5 -0.15 -16.39 4.51
N GLY A 6 0.39 -16.68 5.70
CA GLY A 6 1.81 -16.95 5.94
C GLY A 6 2.60 -15.78 6.54
N GLU A 7 3.73 -16.10 7.16
CA GLU A 7 4.62 -15.12 7.81
C GLU A 7 5.95 -14.94 7.06
N LEU A 8 6.50 -16.01 6.46
CA LEU A 8 7.80 -16.00 5.78
C LEU A 8 7.70 -16.53 4.34
N PRO A 9 8.39 -15.89 3.36
CA PRO A 9 9.20 -14.68 3.48
C PRO A 9 8.38 -13.37 3.55
N GLY A 10 7.05 -13.46 3.45
CA GLY A 10 6.12 -12.34 3.52
C GLY A 10 4.76 -12.73 2.95
N ARG A 11 3.76 -11.83 3.07
CA ARG A 11 2.43 -12.01 2.48
C ARG A 11 2.39 -11.42 1.06
N VAL A 12 1.55 -11.99 0.19
CA VAL A 12 1.31 -11.48 -1.16
C VAL A 12 -0.08 -10.88 -1.23
N GLN A 13 -0.20 -9.61 -1.62
CA GLN A 13 -1.47 -8.94 -1.84
C GLN A 13 -1.81 -8.87 -3.34
N TYR A 14 -3.01 -9.32 -3.69
CA TYR A 14 -3.55 -9.34 -5.03
C TYR A 14 -4.60 -8.24 -5.19
N HIS A 15 -4.33 -7.33 -6.12
CA HIS A 15 -5.25 -6.27 -6.52
C HIS A 15 -6.06 -6.71 -7.74
N ARG A 16 -7.31 -6.23 -7.82
CA ARG A 16 -8.15 -6.35 -9.01
C ARG A 16 -8.43 -4.95 -9.53
N PHE A 17 -7.91 -4.64 -10.72
CA PHE A 17 -8.13 -3.36 -11.37
C PHE A 17 -9.24 -3.48 -12.42
N GLY A 18 -10.24 -2.58 -12.35
CA GLY A 18 -11.31 -2.51 -13.33
C GLY A 18 -10.99 -1.53 -14.47
N PRO A 19 -11.76 -1.54 -15.57
CA PRO A 19 -11.53 -0.65 -16.73
C PRO A 19 -11.55 0.85 -16.42
N LYS A 20 -12.14 1.25 -15.29
CA LYS A 20 -12.24 2.65 -14.82
C LYS A 20 -11.30 2.95 -13.65
N CYS A 21 -10.28 2.13 -13.41
CA CYS A 21 -9.33 2.38 -12.33
C CYS A 21 -8.53 3.66 -12.60
N SER A 22 -8.57 4.59 -11.65
CA SER A 22 -7.89 5.89 -11.71
C SER A 22 -6.43 5.87 -11.28
N LEU A 23 -5.96 4.74 -10.71
CA LEU A 23 -4.57 4.62 -10.29
C LEU A 23 -3.61 4.67 -11.46
N ASP A 24 -2.37 5.07 -11.18
CA ASP A 24 -1.29 5.05 -12.15
C ASP A 24 -1.17 3.68 -12.84
N LYS A 25 -0.84 3.70 -14.14
CA LYS A 25 -0.78 2.47 -14.94
C LYS A 25 0.25 1.48 -14.39
N LEU A 26 1.37 1.97 -13.86
CA LEU A 26 2.41 1.14 -13.28
C LEU A 26 1.91 0.35 -12.06
N ILE A 27 1.10 0.97 -11.19
CA ILE A 27 0.44 0.29 -10.07
C ILE A 27 -0.46 -0.85 -10.58
N GLN A 28 -1.10 -0.65 -11.73
CA GLN A 28 -2.01 -1.63 -12.31
C GLN A 28 -1.31 -2.80 -13.01
N THR A 29 -0.09 -2.60 -13.53
CA THR A 29 0.57 -3.56 -14.43
C THR A 29 1.87 -4.15 -13.88
N MET A 30 2.43 -3.59 -12.82
CA MET A 30 3.68 -4.04 -12.21
C MET A 30 3.46 -4.49 -10.76
N PRO A 31 4.15 -5.55 -10.30
CA PRO A 31 4.20 -5.85 -8.87
C PRO A 31 4.98 -4.76 -8.13
N HIS A 32 4.63 -4.54 -6.87
CA HIS A 32 5.35 -3.66 -5.97
C HIS A 32 5.76 -4.40 -4.71
N ILE A 33 6.85 -3.93 -4.10
CA ILE A 33 7.32 -4.42 -2.80
C ILE A 33 6.87 -3.41 -1.75
N ALA A 34 6.27 -3.91 -0.67
CA ALA A 34 5.82 -3.09 0.44
C ALA A 34 6.88 -3.08 1.57
N TYR A 35 7.18 -1.90 2.10
CA TYR A 35 8.06 -1.71 3.24
C TYR A 35 7.37 -0.91 4.34
N LYS A 36 7.48 -1.38 5.58
CA LYS A 36 7.12 -0.58 6.75
C LYS A 36 8.22 0.44 7.04
N VAL A 37 7.84 1.69 7.22
CA VAL A 37 8.74 2.82 7.52
C VAL A 37 8.28 3.55 8.78
N SER A 38 9.20 4.27 9.42
CA SER A 38 8.91 5.06 10.63
C SER A 38 8.37 6.46 10.35
N ASP A 39 8.59 6.98 9.13
CA ASP A 39 8.16 8.32 8.69
C ASP A 39 7.92 8.25 7.17
N LEU A 40 6.66 8.33 6.77
CA LEU A 40 6.29 8.23 5.36
C LEU A 40 6.68 9.47 4.57
N ASP A 41 6.60 10.66 5.16
CA ASP A 41 6.87 11.92 4.46
C ASP A 41 8.36 12.02 4.10
N GLN A 42 9.24 11.55 4.99
CA GLN A 42 10.66 11.43 4.66
C GLN A 42 10.92 10.30 3.65
N ALA A 43 10.25 9.15 3.73
CA ALA A 43 10.46 8.05 2.80
C ALA A 43 10.16 8.42 1.33
N ILE A 44 9.15 9.27 1.10
CA ILE A 44 8.74 9.71 -0.25
C ILE A 44 9.34 11.04 -0.69
N LYS A 45 10.17 11.68 0.15
CA LYS A 45 10.73 12.99 -0.14
C LYS A 45 11.57 12.97 -1.42
N ASP A 46 11.28 13.92 -2.32
CA ASP A 46 11.93 14.09 -3.62
C ASP A 46 11.85 12.85 -4.54
N LYS A 47 10.85 11.98 -4.33
CA LYS A 47 10.59 10.78 -5.14
C LYS A 47 9.50 11.00 -6.20
N ASN A 48 9.45 10.09 -7.19
CA ASN A 48 8.38 10.04 -8.17
C ASN A 48 7.15 9.35 -7.56
N ILE A 49 6.17 10.13 -7.10
CA ILE A 49 4.97 9.62 -6.41
C ILE A 49 3.92 9.17 -7.42
N LEU A 50 3.55 7.90 -7.39
CA LEU A 50 2.46 7.32 -8.18
C LEU A 50 1.11 7.36 -7.43
N LEU A 51 1.14 7.20 -6.11
CA LEU A 51 -0.02 7.33 -5.23
C LEU A 51 0.35 8.18 -4.02
N LYS A 52 -0.32 9.33 -3.88
CA LYS A 52 -0.11 10.25 -2.77
C LYS A 52 -0.47 9.61 -1.43
N PRO A 53 0.14 10.05 -0.32
CA PRO A 53 -0.20 9.58 1.02
C PRO A 53 -1.70 9.65 1.30
N TYR A 54 -2.27 8.54 1.75
CA TYR A 54 -3.62 8.47 2.28
C TYR A 54 -3.74 7.36 3.31
N PHE A 55 -4.90 7.27 3.97
CA PHE A 55 -5.18 6.26 4.98
C PHE A 55 -6.23 5.27 4.45
N PRO A 56 -5.84 4.08 3.96
CA PRO A 56 -6.79 3.04 3.58
C PRO A 56 -7.68 2.61 4.75
N ILE A 57 -7.10 2.57 5.96
CA ILE A 57 -7.78 2.37 7.24
C ILE A 57 -7.17 3.31 8.28
N GLU A 58 -7.87 3.53 9.38
CA GLU A 58 -7.37 4.35 10.50
C GLU A 58 -6.04 3.80 11.03
N GLY A 59 -5.04 4.67 11.22
CA GLY A 59 -3.73 4.27 11.71
C GLY A 59 -2.83 3.55 10.71
N PHE A 60 -3.24 3.38 9.44
CA PHE A 60 -2.43 2.80 8.37
C PHE A 60 -2.26 3.83 7.25
N ARG A 61 -1.09 4.43 7.12
CA ARG A 61 -0.79 5.44 6.10
C ARG A 61 0.04 4.82 5.00
N VAL A 62 -0.32 5.07 3.74
CA VAL A 62 0.36 4.47 2.60
C VAL A 62 0.63 5.47 1.48
N ALA A 63 1.75 5.31 0.79
CA ALA A 63 2.05 5.96 -0.47
C ALA A 63 2.79 4.98 -1.40
N ILE A 64 2.68 5.20 -2.71
CA ILE A 64 3.39 4.40 -3.72
C ILE A 64 4.27 5.31 -4.55
N ILE A 65 5.52 4.92 -4.71
CA ILE A 65 6.49 5.59 -5.58
C ILE A 65 6.97 4.67 -6.70
N GLU A 66 7.57 5.29 -7.70
CA GLU A 66 8.47 4.62 -8.64
C GLU A 66 9.89 5.11 -8.40
N GLU A 67 10.85 4.19 -8.38
CA GLU A 67 12.27 4.50 -8.30
C GLU A 67 13.07 3.51 -9.16
N ASN A 68 13.76 4.03 -10.19
CA ASN A 68 14.59 3.24 -11.11
C ASN A 68 13.87 2.04 -11.74
N GLY A 69 12.59 2.20 -12.09
CA GLY A 69 11.71 1.19 -12.68
C GLY A 69 11.07 0.23 -11.66
N ALA A 70 11.41 0.34 -10.37
CA ALA A 70 10.79 -0.45 -9.32
C ALA A 70 9.62 0.31 -8.68
N ILE A 71 8.53 -0.40 -8.41
CA ILE A 71 7.37 0.16 -7.71
C ILE A 71 7.47 -0.22 -6.23
N ILE A 72 7.37 0.77 -5.36
CA ILE A 72 7.56 0.59 -3.92
C ILE A 72 6.36 1.19 -3.19
N GLU A 73 5.75 0.37 -2.33
CA GLU A 73 4.71 0.80 -1.40
C GLU A 73 5.36 1.05 -0.03
N PHE A 74 5.21 2.26 0.50
CA PHE A 74 5.66 2.58 1.85
C PHE A 74 4.46 2.66 2.78
N ILE A 75 4.57 1.99 3.93
CA ILE A 75 3.53 1.89 4.94
C ILE A 75 4.08 2.46 6.25
N GLU A 76 3.40 3.47 6.79
CA GLU A 76 3.63 3.99 8.13
C GLU A 76 2.40 3.63 8.99
N THR A 77 2.60 2.85 10.05
CA THR A 77 1.49 2.36 10.88
C THR A 77 1.93 1.96 12.28
N ASP A 78 1.11 2.33 13.26
CA ASP A 78 1.22 1.88 14.65
C ASP A 78 0.43 0.58 14.91
N LEU A 79 -0.30 0.08 13.91
CA LEU A 79 -1.05 -1.16 14.02
C LEU A 79 -0.10 -2.37 14.10
N SER A 80 -0.48 -3.36 14.90
CA SER A 80 0.15 -4.66 14.95
C SER A 80 -0.20 -5.51 13.72
N ASP A 81 0.61 -6.53 13.44
CA ASP A 81 0.31 -7.48 12.35
C ASP A 81 -1.04 -8.19 12.53
N GLU A 82 -1.45 -8.48 13.77
CA GLU A 82 -2.77 -9.09 14.04
C GLU A 82 -3.91 -8.14 13.62
N GLU A 83 -3.77 -6.84 13.90
CA GLU A 83 -4.76 -5.81 13.55
C GLU A 83 -4.84 -5.55 12.04
N ILE A 84 -3.74 -5.72 11.32
CA ILE A 84 -3.70 -5.51 9.87
C ILE A 84 -4.21 -6.74 9.13
N TRP A 85 -3.83 -7.95 9.55
CA TRP A 85 -3.97 -9.15 8.73
C TRP A 85 -4.99 -10.16 9.24
N ASP A 86 -5.12 -10.35 10.56
CA ASP A 86 -5.94 -11.42 11.12
C ASP A 86 -7.34 -10.93 11.50
N LYS A 87 -7.44 -9.67 11.98
CA LYS A 87 -8.70 -9.03 12.37
C LYS A 87 -8.80 -7.59 11.86
N PRO A 88 -8.70 -7.36 10.53
CA PRO A 88 -8.74 -6.01 9.98
C PRO A 88 -10.06 -5.32 10.32
N ASN A 89 -9.97 -4.18 11.01
CA ASN A 89 -11.12 -3.30 11.21
C ASN A 89 -11.35 -2.47 9.95
N LEU A 90 -12.16 -3.01 9.03
CA LEU A 90 -12.47 -2.37 7.75
C LEU A 90 -13.57 -1.28 7.86
N LYS A 91 -13.98 -0.87 9.07
CA LYS A 91 -14.90 0.26 9.21
C LYS A 91 -14.25 1.50 8.62
N ASN A 92 -14.96 2.15 7.70
CA ASN A 92 -14.49 3.33 6.96
C ASN A 92 -13.27 3.08 6.05
N SER A 93 -13.02 1.83 5.63
CA SER A 93 -11.90 1.57 4.72
C SER A 93 -12.09 2.28 3.39
N ILE A 94 -11.08 3.02 2.93
CA ILE A 94 -11.03 3.66 1.63
C ILE A 94 -10.08 2.85 0.76
N LEU A 95 -10.56 2.28 -0.34
CA LEU A 95 -9.70 1.45 -1.18
C LEU A 95 -8.69 2.29 -1.97
N TYR A 96 -9.16 3.36 -2.62
CA TYR A 96 -8.33 4.38 -3.28
C TYR A 96 -9.05 5.72 -3.19
N PRO A 97 -8.34 6.83 -2.92
CA PRO A 97 -8.94 8.16 -2.92
C PRO A 97 -9.34 8.58 -4.34
N SER A 98 -10.44 9.33 -4.43
CA SER A 98 -10.95 9.95 -5.66
C SER A 98 -10.04 11.05 -6.19
#